data_AF-A0A2W6BLQ4-F1
#
_entry.id   AF-A0A2W6BLQ4-F1
#
_cell.length_a   1.000
_cell.length_b   1.000
_cell.length_c   1.000
_cell.angle_alpha   90.00
_cell.angle_beta   90.00
_cell.angle_gamma   90.00
#
_symmetry.space_group_name_H-M   'P 1'
#
loop_
_entity.id
_entity.type
_entity.pdbx_description
1 polymer ?
#
loop_
_entity_poly.entity_id
_entity_poly.type
_entity_poly.pdbx_seq_one_letter_code
_entity_poly.pdbx_strand_id
1 'polypeptide(L)' 'MTTAHATENLVPNVQELSVEESAELFDAAARRHLGMSGSEFLVSWDQGRFAGEPECVEAMSVAMLIPLVR' A
#
# COMPACT_ATOMS: atom_id res chain seq x y z
N MET A 1 31.28 -24.70 -24.64
CA MET A 1 30.36 -25.53 -23.83
C MET A 1 29.40 -24.57 -23.17
N THR A 2 28.16 -24.53 -23.65
CA THR A 2 27.12 -23.57 -23.25
C THR A 2 26.26 -24.20 -22.17
N THR A 3 26.34 -23.70 -20.94
CA THR A 3 25.37 -24.07 -19.90
C THR A 3 24.15 -23.18 -20.05
N ALA A 4 23.03 -23.81 -20.39
CA ALA A 4 21.71 -23.22 -20.37
C ALA A 4 21.36 -22.82 -18.93
N HIS A 5 21.15 -21.52 -18.69
CA HIS A 5 20.46 -21.08 -17.49
C HIS A 5 18.96 -21.37 -17.70
N ALA A 6 18.45 -22.35 -16.95
CA ALA A 6 17.03 -22.57 -16.82
C ALA A 6 16.38 -21.30 -16.26
N THR A 7 15.48 -20.69 -17.03
CA THR A 7 14.63 -19.61 -16.56
C THR A 7 13.65 -20.21 -15.55
N GLU A 8 14.00 -20.19 -14.26
CA GLU A 8 13.03 -20.42 -13.20
C GLU A 8 11.89 -19.40 -13.37
N ASN A 9 10.66 -19.91 -13.27
CA ASN A 9 9.43 -19.16 -13.46
C ASN A 9 9.28 -18.15 -12.29
N LEU A 10 9.83 -16.94 -12.44
CA LEU A 10 9.83 -15.84 -11.47
C LEU A 10 8.44 -15.17 -11.34
N VAL A 11 7.37 -15.95 -11.25
CA VAL A 11 6.05 -15.37 -10.98
C VAL A 11 5.97 -15.09 -9.47
N PRO A 12 5.80 -13.83 -9.03
CA PRO A 12 5.68 -13.51 -7.62
C PRO A 12 4.48 -14.25 -7.00
N ASN A 13 4.63 -14.69 -5.75
CA ASN A 13 3.53 -15.26 -5.00
C ASN A 13 2.52 -14.15 -4.69
N VAL A 14 1.37 -14.18 -5.37
CA VAL A 14 0.26 -13.25 -5.14
C VAL A 14 -0.67 -13.87 -4.11
N GLN A 15 -0.87 -13.17 -2.99
CA GLN A 15 -1.85 -13.53 -1.98
C GLN A 15 -3.08 -12.63 -2.14
N GLU A 16 -4.25 -13.25 -2.32
CA GLU A 16 -5.53 -12.57 -2.22
C GLU A 16 -5.87 -12.32 -0.75
N LEU A 17 -6.41 -11.14 -0.45
CA LEU A 17 -6.83 -10.75 0.89
C LEU A 17 -8.36 -10.68 0.93
N SER A 18 -8.94 -11.04 2.06
CA SER A 18 -10.33 -10.70 2.35
C SER A 18 -10.51 -9.19 2.50
N VAL A 19 -11.75 -8.73 2.56
CA VAL A 19 -12.08 -7.32 2.81
C VAL A 19 -11.55 -6.89 4.17
N GLU A 20 -11.71 -7.74 5.19
CA GLU A 20 -11.24 -7.49 6.55
C GLU A 20 -9.71 -7.44 6.60
N GLU A 21 -9.02 -8.40 5.97
CA GLU A 21 -7.55 -8.44 5.91
C GLU A 21 -6.99 -7.23 5.16
N SER A 22 -7.66 -6.79 4.09
CA SER A 22 -7.30 -5.59 3.34
C SER A 22 -7.45 -4.32 4.20
N ALA A 23 -8.53 -4.23 4.98
CA ALA A 23 -8.76 -3.12 5.90
C ALA A 23 -7.73 -3.09 7.04
N GLU A 24 -7.38 -4.25 7.61
CA GLU A 24 -6.35 -4.37 8.64
C GLU A 24 -4.95 -4.01 8.12
N LEU A 25 -4.60 -4.48 6.91
CA LEU A 25 -3.35 -4.12 6.24
C LEU A 25 -3.25 -2.61 6.04
N PHE A 26 -4.32 -1.99 5.56
CA PHE A 26 -4.38 -0.56 5.31
C PHE A 26 -4.25 0.26 6.60
N ASP A 27 -4.98 -0.11 7.65
CA ASP A 27 -4.91 0.56 8.95
C ASP A 27 -3.52 0.41 9.59
N ALA A 28 -2.90 -0.77 9.48
CA ALA A 28 -1.53 -0.98 9.94
C ALA A 28 -0.52 -0.09 9.21
N ALA A 29 -0.66 0.06 7.89
CA ALA A 29 0.19 0.94 7.09
C ALA A 29 0.02 2.42 7.50
N ALA A 30 -1.22 2.90 7.62
CA ALA A 30 -1.52 4.27 8.04
C ALA A 30 -0.92 4.58 9.43
N ARG A 31 -1.05 3.64 10.38
CA ARG A 31 -0.48 3.80 11.73
C ARG A 31 1.04 3.82 11.69
N ARG A 32 1.65 2.94 10.90
CA ARG A 32 3.11 2.83 10.80
C ARG A 32 3.74 4.07 10.19
N HIS A 33 3.15 4.60 9.12
CA HIS A 33 3.75 5.68 8.32
C HIS A 33 3.37 7.07 8.83
N LEU A 34 2.16 7.24 9.37
CA LEU A 34 1.59 8.55 9.68
C LEU A 34 1.05 8.68 11.10
N GLY A 35 1.09 7.60 11.90
CA GLY A 35 0.64 7.62 13.29
C GLY A 35 -0.88 7.82 13.45
N MET A 36 -1.67 7.58 12.40
CA MET A 36 -3.13 7.68 12.42
C MET A 36 -3.78 6.39 11.93
N SER A 37 -5.06 6.19 12.24
CA SER A 37 -5.83 5.07 11.68
C SER A 37 -6.03 5.20 10.17
N GLY A 38 -6.32 4.09 9.51
CA GLY A 38 -6.64 4.08 8.09
C GLY A 38 -7.86 4.95 7.76
N SER A 39 -8.89 4.92 8.60
CA SER A 39 -10.09 5.74 8.42
C SER A 39 -9.79 7.24 8.52
N GLU A 40 -8.97 7.66 9.49
CA GLU A 40 -8.51 9.06 9.60
C GLU A 40 -7.68 9.49 8.39
N PHE A 41 -6.85 8.59 7.86
CA PHE A 41 -6.10 8.84 6.64
C PHE A 41 -7.03 9.08 5.46
N LEU A 42 -8.04 8.22 5.24
CA LEU A 42 -8.99 8.38 4.13
C LEU A 42 -9.74 9.72 4.19
N VAL A 43 -10.18 10.13 5.38
CA VAL A 43 -10.83 11.44 5.58
C VAL A 43 -9.86 12.57 5.21
N SER A 44 -8.62 12.50 5.69
CA SER A 44 -7.60 13.52 5.41
C SER A 44 -7.20 13.57 3.93
N TRP A 45 -7.15 12.40 3.29
CA TRP A 45 -6.87 12.23 1.87
C TRP A 45 -7.95 12.87 1.01
N ASP A 46 -9.22 12.57 1.29
CA ASP A 46 -10.35 13.13 0.55
C ASP A 46 -10.47 14.65 0.74
N GLN A 47 -9.99 15.19 1.86
CA GLN A 47 -9.91 16.63 2.13
C GLN A 47 -8.72 17.31 1.42
N GLY A 48 -7.87 16.56 0.72
CA GLY A 48 -6.68 17.10 0.06
C GLY A 48 -5.60 17.58 1.04
N ARG A 49 -5.58 17.08 2.29
CA ARG A 49 -4.64 17.52 3.32
C ARG A 49 -3.17 17.35 2.93
N PHE A 50 -2.88 16.38 2.06
CA PHE A 50 -1.54 16.07 1.58
C PHE A 50 -1.20 16.72 0.22
N ALA A 51 -2.11 17.55 -0.33
CA ALA A 51 -1.89 18.20 -1.61
C ALA A 51 -0.88 19.36 -1.47
N GLY A 52 0.10 19.41 -2.37
CA GLY A 52 1.08 20.49 -2.44
C GLY A 52 2.32 20.31 -1.56
N GLU A 53 2.43 19.20 -0.82
CA GLU A 53 3.66 18.82 -0.13
C GLU A 53 4.44 17.80 -0.98
N PRO A 54 5.45 18.23 -1.75
CA PRO A 54 6.22 17.33 -2.63
C PRO A 54 6.98 16.23 -1.88
N GLU A 55 7.02 16.29 -0.55
CA GLU A 55 7.82 15.39 0.30
C GLU A 55 6.98 14.44 1.17
N CYS A 56 5.65 14.37 0.98
CA CYS A 56 4.81 13.45 1.77
C CYS A 56 4.88 11.99 1.28
N VAL A 57 6.10 11.46 1.13
CA VAL A 57 6.40 10.09 0.67
C VAL A 57 5.68 9.04 1.51
N GLU A 58 5.57 9.28 2.80
CA GLU A 58 4.83 8.42 3.74
C GLU A 58 3.33 8.38 3.39
N ALA A 59 2.72 9.52 3.08
CA ALA A 59 1.32 9.59 2.67
C ALA A 59 1.09 8.94 1.30
N MET A 60 2.03 9.08 0.36
CA MET A 60 1.97 8.37 -0.92
C MET A 60 2.06 6.85 -0.75
N SER A 61 2.91 6.37 0.16
CA SER A 61 3.05 4.94 0.47
C SER A 61 1.73 4.35 0.96
N VAL A 62 1.01 5.07 1.82
CA VAL A 62 -0.33 4.65 2.28
C VAL A 62 -1.38 4.82 1.19
N ALA A 63 -1.33 5.89 0.39
CA ALA A 63 -2.29 6.16 -0.68
C ALA A 63 -2.31 5.06 -1.77
N MET A 64 -1.17 4.42 -2.04
CA MET A 64 -1.11 3.29 -2.98
C MET A 64 -1.96 2.08 -2.56
N LEU A 65 -2.34 1.99 -1.28
CA LEU A 65 -3.16 0.90 -0.75
C LEU A 65 -4.67 1.21 -0.76
N ILE A 66 -5.07 2.44 -1.13
CA ILE A 66 -6.49 2.83 -1.20
C ILE A 66 -7.35 1.87 -2.05
N PRO A 67 -6.88 1.33 -3.20
CA PRO A 67 -7.68 0.39 -4.00
C PRO A 67 -8.01 -0.94 -3.29
N LEU A 68 -7.34 -1.28 -2.19
CA LEU A 68 -7.64 -2.50 -1.42
C LEU A 68 -8.84 -2.30 -0.48
N VAL A 69 -9.22 -1.05 -0.20
CA VAL A 69 -10.24 -0.68 0.78
C VAL A 69 -11.38 0.15 0.18
N ARG A 70 -11.39 0.33 -1.16
CA ARG A 70 -12.41 1.09 -1.91
C ARG A 70 -12.81 0.40 -3.20
#